data_AF-A0A6A8DEB6-F1
#
_entry.id   AF-A0A6A8DEB6-F1
#
_cell.length_a   1.000
_cell.length_b   1.000
_cell.length_c   1.000
_cell.angle_alpha   90.00
_cell.angle_beta   90.00
_cell.angle_gamma   90.00
#
_symmetry.space_group_name_H-M   'P 1'
#
loop_
_entity.id
_entity.type
_entity.pdbx_description
1 polymer ?
#
loop_
_entity_poly.entity_id
_entity_poly.type
_entity_poly.pdbx_seq_one_letter_code
_entity_poly.pdbx_strand_id
1 'polypeptide(L)'
;MSKVYCDKCLQEIKIRDDLVTSTLAFEVVPYHEDCYDKDLKGAKTFFLSNKPLNGFSGNFSFILAIILAIGWLLFASDTTK
;
A
#
# COMPACT_ATOMS: atom_id res chain seq x y z
N MET A 1 -3.02 13.85 -16.44
CA MET A 1 -2.67 13.27 -15.12
C MET A 1 -3.61 13.92 -14.10
N SER A 2 -4.40 13.14 -13.39
CA SER A 2 -5.30 13.67 -12.36
C SER A 2 -4.51 14.15 -11.15
N LYS A 3 -4.94 15.25 -10.54
CA LYS A 3 -4.36 15.73 -9.27
C LYS A 3 -4.75 14.77 -8.14
N VAL A 4 -3.81 14.50 -7.24
CA VAL A 4 -4.02 13.65 -6.06
C VAL A 4 -3.98 14.53 -4.82
N TYR A 5 -4.95 14.37 -3.92
CA TYR A 5 -5.10 15.19 -2.72
C TYR A 5 -4.97 14.30 -1.48
N CYS A 6 -4.22 14.74 -0.48
CA CYS A 6 -4.05 14.02 0.78
C CYS A 6 -5.36 13.99 1.60
N ASP A 7 -5.76 12.82 2.10
CA ASP A 7 -6.98 12.64 2.90
C ASP A 7 -6.97 13.46 4.21
N LYS A 8 -5.78 13.72 4.76
CA LYS A 8 -5.64 14.41 6.05
C LYS A 8 -5.65 15.93 5.97
N CYS A 9 -4.84 16.50 5.07
CA CYS A 9 -4.67 17.96 4.98
C CYS A 9 -5.44 18.59 3.81
N LEU A 10 -6.03 17.75 2.94
CA LEU A 10 -6.78 18.15 1.74
C LEU A 10 -5.96 18.96 0.72
N GLN A 11 -4.64 19.00 0.86
CA GLN A 11 -3.73 19.66 -0.07
C GLN A 11 -3.27 18.68 -1.17
N GLU A 12 -2.92 19.23 -2.32
CA GLU A 12 -2.37 18.49 -3.46
C GLU A 12 -1.01 17.87 -3.12
N ILE A 13 -0.81 16.60 -3.47
CA ILE A 13 0.48 15.90 -3.41
C ILE A 13 1.21 16.17 -4.73
N LYS A 14 2.16 17.11 -4.70
CA LYS A 14 2.89 17.56 -5.89
C LYS A 14 4.12 16.70 -6.20
N ILE A 15 4.72 16.12 -5.17
CA ILE A 15 5.95 15.33 -5.26
C ILE A 15 5.56 13.86 -5.18
N ARG A 16 5.95 13.08 -6.19
CA ARG A 16 5.60 11.66 -6.26
C ARG A 16 6.12 10.87 -5.06
N ASP A 17 7.33 11.17 -4.60
CA ASP A 17 7.96 10.44 -3.50
C ASP A 17 7.34 10.78 -2.13
N ASP A 18 6.54 11.86 -2.06
CA ASP A 18 5.75 12.24 -0.88
C ASP A 18 4.37 11.53 -0.85
N LEU A 19 3.99 10.84 -1.94
CA LEU A 19 2.75 10.08 -1.99
C LEU A 19 2.89 8.78 -1.19
N VAL A 20 2.11 8.66 -0.12
CA VAL A 20 1.88 7.42 0.60
C VAL A 20 0.46 6.94 0.32
N THR A 21 0.31 5.69 -0.11
CA THR A 21 -1.01 5.05 -0.25
C THR A 21 -1.20 4.05 0.89
N SER A 22 -2.27 4.21 1.66
CA SER A 22 -2.63 3.29 2.75
C SER A 22 -4.07 2.81 2.60
N THR A 23 -4.45 1.79 3.38
CA THR A 23 -5.82 1.30 3.46
C THR A 23 -6.47 1.84 4.74
N LEU A 24 -7.60 2.54 4.59
CA LEU A 24 -8.46 2.94 5.70
C LEU A 24 -9.79 2.21 5.55
N ALA A 25 -10.13 1.32 6.48
CA ALA A 25 -11.39 0.56 6.46
C ALA A 25 -11.77 -0.01 5.07
N PHE A 26 -10.81 -0.67 4.42
CA PHE A 26 -10.90 -1.27 3.06
C PHE A 26 -10.81 -0.31 1.86
N GLU A 27 -10.76 1.01 2.08
CA GLU A 27 -10.55 1.99 1.01
C GLU A 27 -9.07 2.36 0.87
N VAL A 28 -8.58 2.49 -0.37
CA VAL A 28 -7.22 2.98 -0.64
C VAL A 28 -7.22 4.50 -0.63
N VAL A 29 -6.47 5.10 0.28
CA VAL A 29 -6.44 6.54 0.53
C VAL A 29 -5.01 7.11 0.38
N PRO A 30 -4.85 8.27 -0.29
CA PRO A 30 -3.57 8.94 -0.45
C PRO A 30 -3.24 9.89 0.72
N TYR A 31 -1.97 9.97 1.08
CA TYR A 31 -1.43 10.83 2.14
C TYR A 31 -0.09 11.44 1.71
N HIS A 32 0.25 12.62 2.24
CA HIS A 32 1.66 13.04 2.36
C HIS A 32 2.37 12.17 3.40
N GLU A 33 3.68 11.97 3.27
CA GLU A 33 4.47 11.13 4.19
C GLU A 33 4.31 11.57 5.65
N ASP A 34 4.50 12.87 5.91
CA ASP A 34 4.31 13.47 7.24
C ASP A 34 2.87 13.34 7.76
N CYS A 35 1.89 13.41 6.86
CA CYS A 35 0.48 13.31 7.23
C CYS A 35 0.13 11.88 7.66
N TYR A 36 0.65 10.90 6.93
CA TYR A 36 0.50 9.47 7.24
C TYR A 36 1.07 9.14 8.61
N ASP A 37 2.31 9.54 8.89
CA ASP A 37 2.97 9.31 10.18
C ASP A 37 2.22 9.92 11.36
N LYS A 38 1.68 11.13 11.17
CA LYS A 38 0.85 11.80 12.18
C LYS A 38 -0.49 11.09 12.39
N ASP A 39 -1.08 10.49 11.35
CA ASP A 39 -2.37 9.79 11.44
C ASP A 39 -2.23 8.39 12.04
N LEU A 40 -1.13 7.70 11.72
CA LEU A 40 -0.72 6.44 12.34
C LEU A 40 -0.45 6.56 13.84
N LYS A 41 0.02 7.72 14.31
CA LYS A 41 0.23 7.94 15.75
C LYS A 41 -1.03 8.45 16.46
N GLY A 42 -2.12 8.68 15.71
CA GLY A 42 -3.35 9.29 16.17
C GLY A 42 -4.55 8.34 16.28
N ALA A 43 -5.76 8.92 16.25
CA ALA A 43 -7.02 8.24 16.58
C ALA A 43 -7.49 7.18 15.54
N LYS A 44 -6.98 7.21 14.31
CA LYS A 44 -7.40 6.29 13.23
C LYS A 44 -6.65 4.94 13.21
N THR A 45 -5.77 4.68 14.17
CA THR A 45 -4.93 3.46 14.26
C THR A 45 -5.69 2.13 14.18
N PHE A 46 -6.94 2.08 14.61
CA PHE A 46 -7.75 0.86 14.53
C PHE A 46 -8.18 0.50 13.11
N PHE A 47 -8.26 1.48 12.19
CA PHE A 47 -8.78 1.28 10.84
C PHE A 47 -7.76 1.62 9.73
N LEU A 48 -6.71 2.37 10.04
CA LEU A 48 -5.63 2.71 9.13
C LEU A 48 -4.53 1.64 9.16
N SER A 49 -4.22 1.06 8.01
CA SER A 49 -3.08 0.14 7.88
C SER A 49 -1.78 0.86 8.26
N ASN A 50 -1.00 0.24 9.14
CA ASN A 50 0.36 0.68 9.50
C ASN A 50 1.42 0.32 8.47
N LYS A 51 1.04 -0.36 7.40
CA LYS A 51 1.90 -0.70 6.27
C LYS A 51 1.40 0.03 5.03
N PRO A 52 2.18 0.98 4.49
CA PRO A 52 1.91 1.60 3.20
C PRO A 52 1.91 0.55 2.09
N LEU A 53 0.96 0.64 1.17
CA LEU A 53 0.85 -0.24 0.01
C LEU A 53 2.01 -0.03 -0.98
N ASN A 54 2.40 1.22 -1.19
CA ASN A 54 3.51 1.60 -2.06
C ASN A 54 4.87 1.68 -1.33
N GLY A 55 4.93 1.23 -0.07
CA GLY A 55 6.16 1.15 0.71
C GLY A 55 6.97 -0.12 0.41
N PHE A 56 8.12 -0.25 1.07
CA PHE A 56 9.01 -1.41 0.90
C PHE A 56 8.30 -2.75 1.15
N SER A 57 7.50 -2.83 2.23
CA SER A 57 6.81 -4.07 2.59
C SER A 57 5.80 -4.52 1.52
N GLY A 58 5.02 -3.59 0.94
CA GLY A 58 4.06 -3.89 -0.12
C GLY A 58 4.75 -4.38 -1.39
N ASN A 59 5.81 -3.70 -1.81
CA ASN A 59 6.62 -4.11 -2.97
C ASN A 59 7.27 -5.49 -2.76
N PHE A 60 7.82 -5.74 -1.57
CA PHE A 60 8.40 -7.03 -1.23
C PHE A 60 7.36 -8.16 -1.26
N SER A 61 6.21 -7.97 -0.63
CA SER A 61 5.12 -8.94 -0.65
C SER A 61 4.61 -9.21 -2.07
N PHE A 62 4.52 -8.20 -2.92
CA PHE A 62 4.14 -8.35 -4.33
C PHE A 62 5.14 -9.22 -5.11
N ILE A 63 6.44 -8.92 -4.97
CA ILE A 63 7.50 -9.72 -5.62
C ILE A 63 7.48 -11.16 -5.11
N LEU A 64 7.34 -11.36 -3.80
CA LEU A 64 7.25 -12.69 -3.21
C LEU A 64 6.03 -13.47 -3.74
N ALA A 65 4.87 -12.82 -3.87
CA ALA A 65 3.68 -13.43 -4.43
C ALA A 65 3.87 -13.86 -5.89
N ILE A 66 4.56 -13.06 -6.71
CA ILE A 66 4.93 -13.43 -8.08
C ILE A 66 5.82 -14.68 -8.09
N ILE A 67 6.86 -14.72 -7.24
CA ILE A 67 7.78 -15.87 -7.16
C ILE A 67 7.01 -17.15 -6.78
N LEU A 68 6.14 -17.07 -5.77
CA LEU A 68 5.31 -18.19 -5.34
C LEU A 68 4.33 -18.65 -6.42
N ALA A 69 3.70 -17.70 -7.14
CA ALA A 69 2.78 -18.03 -8.23
C ALA A 69 3.49 -18.72 -9.40
N ILE A 70 4.67 -18.24 -9.79
CA ILE A 70 5.50 -18.90 -10.81
C ILE A 70 5.93 -20.29 -10.32
N GLY A 71 6.41 -20.41 -9.08
CA GLY A 71 6.77 -21.70 -8.50
C GLY A 71 5.60 -22.67 -8.53
N TRP A 72 4.41 -22.23 -8.10
CA TRP A 72 3.20 -23.04 -8.17
C TRP A 72 2.90 -23.51 -9.60
N LEU A 73 2.94 -22.62 -10.59
CA LEU A 73 2.71 -22.99 -11.99
C LEU A 73 3.69 -24.06 -12.52
N LEU A 74 4.94 -24.03 -12.05
CA LEU A 74 5.98 -24.96 -12.49
C LEU A 74 5.91 -26.33 -11.80
N PHE A 75 5.40 -26.39 -10.56
CA PHE A 75 5.41 -27.61 -9.74
C PHE A 75 4.02 -28.22 -9.50
N ALA A 76 2.93 -27.49 -9.72
CA ALA A 76 1.57 -27.99 -9.53
C ALA A 76 1.10 -28.98 -10.63
N SER A 77 1.85 -29.09 -11.74
CA SER A 77 1.55 -30.04 -12.81
C SER A 77 1.70 -31.51 -12.42
N ASP A 78 2.46 -31.82 -11.35
CA ASP A 78 2.64 -33.18 -10.87
C ASP A 78 1.52 -33.64 -9.91
N THR A 79 0.66 -32.72 -9.46
CA THR A 79 -0.41 -32.98 -8.47
C THR A 79 -1.78 -33.25 -9.10
N THR A 80 -1.91 -33.16 -10.43
CA THR A 80 -3.19 -33.30 -11.17
C THR A 80 -3.25 -34.53 -12.08
N LYS A 81 -2.33 -35.49 -11.92
CA LYS A 81 -2.40 -36.81 -12.56
C LYS A 81 -3.07 -37.84 -11.68
#